data_AF-A0A1Z1MDF0-F1
#
_entry.id   AF-A0A1Z1MDF0-F1
#
_cell.length_a   1.000
_cell.length_b   1.000
_cell.length_c   1.000
_cell.angle_alpha   90.00
_cell.angle_beta   90.00
_cell.angle_gamma   90.00
#
_symmetry.space_group_name_H-M   'P 1'
#
loop_
_entity.id
_entity.type
_entity.pdbx_description
1 polymer ?
#
loop_
_entity_poly.entity_id
_entity_poly.type
_entity_poly.pdbx_seq_one_letter_code
_entity_poly.pdbx_strand_id
1 'polypeptide(L)' 'MNRGTKLKKLRKVGFLARMSTTHGRMIINNKRRKKRRIISC' A
#
# COMPACT_ATOMS: atom_id res chain seq x y z
N MET A 1 18.05 1.30 -7.91
CA MET A 1 17.09 1.26 -6.78
C MET A 1 17.80 1.44 -5.41
N ASN A 2 18.65 2.47 -5.22
CA ASN A 2 19.50 2.58 -4.02
C ASN A 2 19.39 3.91 -3.23
N ARG A 3 18.26 4.65 -3.28
CA ARG A 3 18.14 5.96 -2.58
C ARG A 3 16.81 6.22 -1.84
N GLY A 4 15.94 5.23 -1.73
CA GLY A 4 14.66 5.37 -1.02
C GLY A 4 14.79 4.91 0.44
N THR A 5 14.57 5.80 1.41
CA THR A 5 14.52 5.39 2.82
C THR A 5 13.27 4.56 3.10
N LYS A 6 13.35 3.63 4.08
CA LYS A 6 12.19 2.83 4.54
C LYS A 6 10.99 3.74 4.88
N LEU A 7 11.26 4.91 5.48
CA LEU A 7 10.25 5.91 5.81
C LEU A 7 9.53 6.47 4.56
N LYS A 8 10.26 6.81 3.49
CA LYS A 8 9.66 7.29 2.23
C LYS A 8 8.79 6.21 1.58
N LYS A 9 9.18 4.93 1.69
CA LYS A 9 8.39 3.79 1.21
C LYS A 9 7.07 3.67 1.98
N LEU A 10 7.11 3.68 3.31
CA LEU A 10 5.91 3.56 4.16
C LEU A 10 4.92 4.71 3.92
N ARG A 11 5.40 5.94 3.76
CA ARG A 11 4.54 7.09 3.43
C ARG A 11 3.84 6.96 2.08
N LYS A 12 4.49 6.33 1.08
CA LYS A 12 3.94 6.22 -0.28
C LYS A 12 3.06 5.00 -0.47
N VAL A 13 3.43 3.84 0.10
CA VAL A 13 2.79 2.55 -0.19
C VAL A 13 2.40 1.75 1.05
N GLY A 14 2.58 2.32 2.24
CA GLY A 14 2.18 1.68 3.50
C GLY A 14 0.67 1.54 3.63
N PHE A 15 0.25 0.62 4.51
CA PHE A 15 -1.16 0.30 4.70
C PHE A 15 -2.02 1.52 5.04
N LEU A 16 -1.60 2.31 6.04
CA LEU A 16 -2.35 3.50 6.48
C LEU A 16 -2.47 4.55 5.38
N ALA A 17 -1.39 4.79 4.63
CA ALA A 17 -1.38 5.71 3.49
C ALA A 17 -2.32 5.26 2.35
N ARG A 18 -2.55 3.94 2.19
CA ARG A 18 -3.54 3.42 1.26
C ARG A 18 -4.96 3.54 1.80
N MET A 19 -5.18 3.36 3.09
CA MET A 19 -6.53 3.43 3.68
C MET A 19 -7.09 4.86 3.80
N SER A 20 -6.21 5.87 3.86
CA SER A 20 -6.59 7.28 3.98
C SER A 20 -7.24 7.87 2.72
N THR A 21 -7.01 7.29 1.54
CA THR A 21 -7.58 7.76 0.27
C THR A 21 -8.61 6.78 -0.28
N THR A 22 -9.61 7.29 -1.00
CA THR A 22 -10.64 6.48 -1.67
C THR A 22 -10.01 5.48 -2.65
N HIS A 23 -9.09 5.96 -3.49
CA HIS A 23 -8.36 5.16 -4.46
C HIS A 23 -7.43 4.13 -3.82
N GLY A 24 -6.71 4.51 -2.75
CA GLY A 24 -5.86 3.57 -2.03
C GLY A 24 -6.67 2.43 -1.38
N ARG A 25 -7.84 2.74 -0.83
CA ARG A 25 -8.77 1.75 -0.26
C ARG A 25 -9.28 0.79 -1.33
N MET A 26 -9.63 1.31 -2.51
CA MET A 26 -10.01 0.50 -3.66
C MET A 26 -8.91 -0.50 -4.05
N ILE A 27 -7.64 -0.06 -4.07
CA ILE A 27 -6.49 -0.94 -4.37
C ILE A 27 -6.37 -2.06 -3.33
N ILE A 28 -6.49 -1.75 -2.03
CA ILE A 28 -6.42 -2.77 -0.97
C ILE A 28 -7.58 -3.77 -1.11
N ASN A 29 -8.79 -3.30 -1.35
CA ASN A 29 -9.95 -4.16 -1.54
C ASN A 29 -9.81 -5.06 -2.78
N ASN A 30 -9.27 -4.52 -3.88
CA ASN A 30 -8.95 -5.32 -5.08
C ASN A 30 -7.94 -6.43 -4.78
N LYS A 31 -6.89 -6.14 -4.00
CA LYS A 31 -5.91 -7.15 -3.59
C LYS A 31 -6.50 -8.20 -2.65
N ARG A 32 -7.38 -7.80 -1.73
CA ARG A 32 -8.13 -8.70 -0.83
C ARG A 32 -9.05 -9.63 -1.63
N ARG A 33 -9.83 -9.11 -2.59
CA ARG A 33 -10.67 -9.91 -3.49
C ARG A 33 -9.87 -10.93 -4.28
N LYS A 34 -8.66 -10.56 -4.74
CA LYS A 34 -7.70 -11.45 -5.41
C LYS A 34 -6.95 -12.39 -4.45
N LYS A 35 -7.21 -12.33 -3.14
CA LYS A 35 -6.57 -13.14 -2.10
C LYS A 35 -5.03 -13.08 -2.13
N ARG A 36 -4.47 -11.90 -2.41
CA ARG A 36 -3.00 -11.72 -2.40
C ARG A 36 -2.46 -11.89 -0.98
N ARG A 37 -1.43 -12.73 -0.80
CA ARG A 37 -0.73 -12.93 0.48
C ARG A 37 -0.20 -11.62 1.09
N ILE A 38 0.24 -10.69 0.23
CA ILE A 38 0.72 -9.36 0.65
C ILE A 38 -0.18 -8.29 0.00
N ILE A 39 -0.87 -7.52 0.83
CA ILE A 39 -1.80 -6.48 0.38
C ILE A 39 -1.17 -5.08 0.37
N SER A 40 -0.24 -4.81 1.27
CA SER A 40 0.49 -3.53 1.40
C SER A 40 1.91 -3.78 1.91
N CYS A 41 2.76 -2.77 1.74
CA CYS A 41 4.12 -2.76 2.27
C CYS A 41 4.19 -2.24 3.70
#